data_AF-A0A2V7S856-F1
#
_entry.id   AF-A0A2V7S856-F1
#
_cell.length_a   1.000
_cell.length_b   1.000
_cell.length_c   1.000
_cell.angle_alpha   90.00
_cell.angle_beta   90.00
_cell.angle_gamma   90.00
#
_symmetry.space_group_name_H-M   'P 1'
#
loop_
_entity.id
_entity.type
_entity.pdbx_description
1 polymer ?
#
loop_
_entity_poly.entity_id
_entity_poly.type
_entity_poly.pdbx_seq_one_letter_code
_entity_poly.pdbx_strand_id
1 'polypeptide(L)'
;ADTIHRSYDPAAARAFWQVLVGIRRVLDLFRARFLGKASPVHFWWGSFDLAHTRFSGRRAPRHPGGIPNLADAVTRESYSHECISMGWWLGGGSTPILEPSFYAYAYPEPPGCPDAVIAPVSASYDLRMHEWILPYEAVRRAPDPDATLLEFAQSTYEAAADLGGWERALLER
;
A
#
# COMPACT_ATOMS: atom_id res chain seq x y z
N ALA A 1 13.61 -25.50 -21.56
CA ALA A 1 12.24 -25.08 -21.24
C ALA A 1 11.93 -25.54 -19.82
N ASP A 2 11.39 -24.66 -18.96
CA ASP A 2 10.81 -25.12 -17.69
C ASP A 2 9.53 -25.89 -18.03
N THR A 3 9.49 -27.17 -17.67
CA THR A 3 8.37 -28.08 -17.93
C THR A 3 7.68 -28.53 -16.65
N ILE A 4 8.19 -28.08 -15.49
CA ILE A 4 7.73 -28.45 -14.16
C ILE A 4 6.51 -27.58 -13.80
N HIS A 5 6.59 -26.27 -14.00
CA HIS A 5 5.50 -25.31 -13.75
C HIS A 5 4.76 -25.00 -15.06
N ARG A 6 3.99 -25.98 -15.56
CA ARG A 6 3.28 -25.90 -16.87
C ARG A 6 1.77 -25.76 -16.76
N SER A 7 1.22 -25.67 -15.55
CA SER A 7 -0.22 -25.44 -15.35
C SER A 7 -0.55 -23.99 -15.61
N TYR A 8 -1.43 -23.74 -16.58
CA TYR A 8 -1.99 -22.42 -16.84
C TYR A 8 -3.50 -22.50 -16.73
N ASP A 9 -4.06 -21.73 -15.81
CA ASP A 9 -5.50 -21.51 -15.73
C ASP A 9 -5.83 -20.14 -16.35
N PRO A 10 -6.39 -20.10 -17.57
CA PRO A 10 -6.74 -18.85 -18.23
C PRO A 10 -7.81 -18.05 -17.49
N ALA A 11 -8.73 -18.71 -16.78
CA ALA A 11 -9.78 -18.04 -16.03
C ALA A 11 -9.19 -17.34 -14.80
N ALA A 12 -8.31 -18.02 -14.06
CA ALA A 12 -7.60 -17.42 -12.93
C ALA A 12 -6.70 -16.24 -13.38
N ALA A 13 -5.95 -16.40 -14.47
CA ALA A 13 -5.10 -15.34 -15.02
C ALA A 13 -5.92 -14.11 -15.43
N ARG A 14 -7.08 -14.31 -16.06
CA ARG A 14 -8.00 -13.23 -16.44
C ARG A 14 -8.59 -12.54 -15.21
N ALA A 15 -9.03 -13.30 -14.21
CA ALA A 15 -9.59 -12.75 -12.99
C ALA A 15 -8.56 -11.89 -12.24
N PHE A 16 -7.33 -12.39 -12.09
CA PHE A 16 -6.23 -11.63 -11.50
C PHE A 16 -5.96 -10.32 -12.25
N TRP A 17 -5.86 -10.37 -13.58
CA TRP A 17 -5.67 -9.17 -14.39
C TRP A 17 -6.80 -8.15 -14.20
N GLN A 18 -8.06 -8.59 -14.13
CA GLN A 18 -9.20 -7.71 -13.87
C GLN A 18 -9.13 -7.05 -12.49
N VAL A 19 -8.69 -7.78 -11.46
CA VAL A 19 -8.45 -7.23 -10.12
C VAL A 19 -7.39 -6.13 -10.17
N LEU A 20 -6.24 -6.39 -10.81
CA LEU A 20 -5.17 -5.40 -10.94
C LEU A 20 -5.63 -4.13 -11.66
N VAL A 21 -6.36 -4.27 -12.77
CA VAL A 21 -6.88 -3.12 -13.54
C VAL A 21 -7.91 -2.32 -12.73
N GLY A 22 -8.79 -3.01 -11.98
CA GLY A 22 -9.77 -2.37 -11.10
C GLY A 22 -9.11 -1.54 -10.01
N ILE A 23 -8.16 -2.13 -9.28
CA ILE A 23 -7.41 -1.46 -8.20
C ILE A 23 -6.62 -0.29 -8.76
N ARG A 24 -5.89 -0.48 -9.86
CA ARG A 24 -5.09 0.57 -10.49
C ARG A 24 -5.91 1.82 -10.81
N ARG A 25 -7.15 1.66 -11.29
CA ARG A 25 -8.03 2.80 -11.60
C ARG A 25 -8.36 3.63 -10.35
N VAL A 26 -8.63 2.98 -9.21
CA VAL A 26 -8.91 3.67 -7.95
C VAL A 26 -7.64 4.35 -7.41
N LEU A 27 -6.49 3.66 -7.46
CA LEU A 27 -5.21 4.24 -7.05
C LEU A 27 -4.79 5.42 -7.94
N ASP A 28 -5.12 5.41 -9.24
CA ASP A 28 -4.90 6.56 -10.13
C ASP A 28 -5.77 7.77 -9.74
N LEU A 29 -7.03 7.56 -9.32
CA LEU A 29 -7.90 8.62 -8.78
C LEU A 29 -7.33 9.19 -7.48
N PHE A 30 -6.89 8.32 -6.57
CA PHE A 30 -6.21 8.75 -5.35
C PHE A 30 -4.95 9.55 -5.67
N ARG A 31 -4.09 9.04 -6.56
CA ARG A 31 -2.85 9.71 -6.99
C ARG A 31 -3.12 11.09 -7.58
N ALA A 32 -4.20 11.26 -8.36
CA ALA A 32 -4.52 12.53 -9.01
C ALA A 32 -4.83 13.69 -8.03
N ARG A 33 -5.10 13.38 -6.75
CA ARG A 33 -5.35 14.37 -5.69
C ARG A 33 -4.07 14.92 -5.05
N PHE A 34 -2.90 14.37 -5.39
CA PHE A 34 -1.62 14.75 -4.80
C PHE A 34 -0.76 15.55 -5.79
N LEU A 35 -0.24 16.68 -5.32
CA LEU A 35 0.59 17.62 -6.09
C LEU A 35 2.09 17.35 -5.94
N GLY A 36 2.49 16.71 -4.84
CA GLY A 36 3.90 16.45 -4.54
C GLY A 36 4.52 15.31 -5.35
N LYS A 37 5.78 14.99 -5.03
CA LYS A 37 6.46 13.83 -5.62
C LYS A 37 5.72 12.55 -5.20
N ALA A 38 5.36 11.73 -6.18
CA ALA A 38 4.76 10.43 -5.96
C ALA A 38 5.18 9.44 -7.04
N SER A 39 5.12 8.15 -6.71
CA SER A 39 5.36 7.08 -7.66
C SER A 39 4.14 6.88 -8.59
N PRO A 40 4.33 6.32 -9.79
CA PRO A 40 3.25 5.61 -10.50
C PRO A 40 2.62 4.51 -9.63
N VAL A 41 1.48 3.97 -10.07
CA VAL A 41 1.02 2.68 -9.55
C VAL A 41 1.90 1.59 -10.15
N HIS A 42 2.79 1.02 -9.35
CA HIS A 42 3.73 -0.02 -9.75
C HIS A 42 3.13 -1.41 -9.56
N PHE A 43 3.53 -2.34 -10.43
CA PHE A 43 3.35 -3.77 -10.20
C PHE A 43 4.72 -4.40 -9.91
N TRP A 44 4.83 -5.07 -8.77
CA TRP A 44 6.07 -5.70 -8.32
C TRP A 44 6.05 -7.20 -8.60
N TRP A 45 6.94 -7.65 -9.50
CA TRP A 45 7.00 -9.06 -9.91
C TRP A 45 7.50 -10.02 -8.82
N GLY A 46 8.26 -9.53 -7.84
CA GLY A 46 8.80 -10.37 -6.77
C GLY A 46 7.74 -10.85 -5.78
N SER A 47 6.77 -9.98 -5.49
CA SER A 47 5.71 -10.16 -4.49
C SER A 47 4.31 -10.25 -5.09
N PHE A 48 4.17 -9.99 -6.41
CA PHE A 48 2.89 -9.92 -7.12
C PHE A 48 1.92 -8.92 -6.49
N ASP A 49 2.44 -7.74 -6.14
CA ASP A 49 1.68 -6.67 -5.50
C ASP A 49 1.61 -5.38 -6.34
N LEU A 50 0.63 -4.55 -6.01
CA LEU A 50 0.54 -3.17 -6.46
C LEU A 50 1.00 -2.22 -5.34
N ALA A 51 1.68 -1.14 -5.71
CA ALA A 51 2.03 -0.08 -4.77
C ALA A 51 1.96 1.32 -5.40
N HIS A 52 1.53 2.29 -4.61
CA HIS A 52 1.61 3.71 -4.87
C HIS A 52 2.13 4.44 -3.63
N THR A 53 3.09 5.34 -3.82
CA THR A 53 3.83 5.99 -2.73
C THR A 53 3.86 7.50 -2.94
N ARG A 54 3.51 8.24 -1.89
CA ARG A 54 3.61 9.70 -1.80
C ARG A 54 4.80 10.09 -0.93
N PHE A 55 5.41 11.24 -1.19
CA PHE A 55 6.56 11.73 -0.44
C PHE A 55 6.27 13.12 0.13
N SER A 56 6.66 13.35 1.39
CA SER A 56 6.47 14.67 2.04
C SER A 56 7.40 15.75 1.48
N GLY A 57 8.51 15.33 0.87
CA GLY A 57 9.62 16.19 0.46
C GLY A 57 10.75 16.27 1.49
N ARG A 58 10.53 15.82 2.73
CA ARG A 58 11.55 15.76 3.78
C ARG A 58 12.36 14.46 3.72
N ARG A 59 13.59 14.50 4.25
CA ARG A 59 14.43 13.31 4.43
C ARG A 59 13.97 12.52 5.64
N ALA A 60 14.01 11.19 5.53
CA ALA A 60 13.79 10.30 6.64
C ALA A 60 15.11 10.01 7.40
N PRO A 61 15.06 9.56 8.67
CA PRO A 61 16.21 8.96 9.33
C PRO A 61 16.78 7.81 8.50
N ARG A 62 18.09 7.57 8.61
CA ARG A 62 18.74 6.48 7.88
C ARG A 62 18.17 5.14 8.33
N HIS A 63 17.64 4.36 7.37
CA HIS A 63 17.12 3.02 7.64
C HIS A 63 18.18 2.12 8.30
N PRO A 64 17.83 1.37 9.37
CA PRO A 64 18.79 0.55 10.12
C PRO A 64 19.46 -0.50 9.22
N GLY A 65 18.69 -1.10 8.31
CA GLY A 65 19.16 -2.17 7.41
C GLY A 65 18.79 -3.54 7.99
N GLY A 66 19.47 -4.59 7.57
CA GLY A 66 19.32 -5.93 8.13
C GLY A 66 18.11 -6.73 7.62
N ILE A 67 17.52 -6.33 6.49
CA ILE A 67 16.45 -7.10 5.85
C ILE A 67 17.08 -8.35 5.19
N PRO A 68 16.61 -9.57 5.50
CA PRO A 68 17.16 -10.79 4.93
C PRO A 68 17.18 -10.75 3.40
N ASN A 69 18.30 -11.12 2.80
CA ASN A 69 18.51 -11.17 1.34
C ASN A 69 18.36 -9.82 0.61
N LEU A 70 18.39 -8.68 1.32
CA LEU A 70 18.34 -7.34 0.74
C LEU A 70 19.53 -6.50 1.23
N ALA A 71 20.30 -5.94 0.30
CA ALA A 71 21.46 -5.13 0.64
C ALA A 71 21.06 -3.84 1.36
N ASP A 72 21.72 -3.54 2.48
CA ASP A 72 21.51 -2.32 3.28
C ASP A 72 21.53 -1.03 2.46
N ALA A 73 22.43 -0.94 1.46
CA ALA A 73 22.53 0.23 0.59
C ALA A 73 21.25 0.46 -0.22
N VAL A 74 20.63 -0.62 -0.70
CA VAL A 74 19.35 -0.55 -1.43
C VAL A 74 18.25 -0.09 -0.49
N THR A 75 18.13 -0.70 0.69
CA THR A 75 17.09 -0.32 1.66
C THR A 75 17.20 1.15 2.09
N ARG A 76 18.43 1.62 2.35
CA ARG A 76 18.66 3.02 2.77
C ARG A 76 18.37 4.03 1.66
N GLU A 77 18.55 3.66 0.40
CA GLU A 77 18.18 4.50 -0.73
C GLU A 77 16.65 4.52 -0.92
N SER A 78 16.01 3.34 -0.89
CA SER A 78 14.55 3.19 -1.00
C SER A 78 13.78 3.97 0.06
N TYR A 79 14.32 4.00 1.28
CA TYR A 79 13.73 4.67 2.44
C TYR A 79 14.51 5.94 2.85
N SER A 80 15.03 6.69 1.87
CA SER A 80 15.82 7.91 2.12
C SER A 80 14.98 9.15 2.44
N HIS A 81 13.69 9.12 2.12
CA HIS A 81 12.75 10.23 2.29
C HIS A 81 11.50 9.76 3.03
N GLU A 82 10.83 10.69 3.71
CA GLU A 82 9.56 10.39 4.34
C GLU A 82 8.53 10.04 3.27
N CYS A 83 7.83 8.93 3.46
CA CYS A 83 6.83 8.47 2.52
C CYS A 83 5.61 7.87 3.20
N ILE A 84 4.50 7.88 2.47
CA ILE A 84 3.30 7.11 2.78
C ILE A 84 3.07 6.24 1.57
N SER A 85 3.07 4.92 1.77
CA SER A 85 2.84 3.95 0.72
C SER A 85 1.54 3.22 0.97
N MET A 86 0.86 2.89 -0.11
CA MET A 86 -0.34 2.07 -0.07
C MET A 86 -0.35 1.11 -1.24
N GLY A 87 -1.01 -0.02 -1.08
CA GLY A 87 -0.97 -1.04 -2.10
C GLY A 87 -1.96 -2.16 -1.89
N TRP A 88 -1.76 -3.23 -2.66
CA TRP A 88 -2.53 -4.45 -2.58
C TRP A 88 -1.63 -5.64 -2.90
N TRP A 89 -1.73 -6.72 -2.14
CA TRP A 89 -1.05 -7.99 -2.44
C TRP A 89 -2.02 -9.17 -2.32
N LEU A 90 -1.64 -10.32 -2.88
CA LEU A 90 -2.44 -11.55 -2.97
C LEU A 90 -2.67 -12.30 -1.63
N GLY A 91 -2.23 -11.74 -0.51
CA GLY A 91 -1.98 -12.48 0.73
C GLY A 91 -0.67 -13.29 0.67
N GLY A 92 -0.15 -13.66 1.83
CA GLY A 92 1.11 -14.41 1.95
C GLY A 92 0.94 -15.91 2.18
N GLY A 93 -0.30 -16.42 2.18
CA GLY A 93 -0.63 -17.80 2.59
C GLY A 93 -0.15 -18.17 4.01
N SER A 94 0.34 -17.19 4.77
CA SER A 94 1.00 -17.33 6.06
C SER A 94 0.65 -16.13 6.94
N THR A 95 0.66 -16.33 8.25
CA THR A 95 0.18 -15.35 9.24
C THR A 95 1.04 -14.08 9.25
N PRO A 96 0.47 -12.89 9.52
CA PRO A 96 -0.91 -12.67 9.98
C PRO A 96 -1.95 -12.55 8.86
N ILE A 97 -1.57 -12.26 7.61
CA ILE A 97 -2.53 -11.97 6.52
C ILE A 97 -2.61 -13.13 5.52
N LEU A 98 -3.69 -13.91 5.63
CA LEU A 98 -3.93 -15.11 4.83
C LEU A 98 -4.63 -14.85 3.50
N GLU A 99 -5.48 -13.82 3.45
CA GLU A 99 -6.25 -13.45 2.25
C GLU A 99 -5.63 -12.26 1.52
N PRO A 100 -6.01 -11.99 0.25
CA PRO A 100 -5.62 -10.77 -0.43
C PRO A 100 -6.07 -9.54 0.35
N SER A 101 -5.21 -8.53 0.41
CA SER A 101 -5.44 -7.35 1.26
C SER A 101 -4.85 -6.11 0.64
N PHE A 102 -5.50 -4.99 0.92
CA PHE A 102 -4.94 -3.67 0.78
C PHE A 102 -4.16 -3.30 2.03
N TYR A 103 -3.10 -2.52 1.84
CA TYR A 103 -2.25 -2.06 2.92
C TYR A 103 -1.91 -0.59 2.78
N ALA A 104 -1.59 0.05 3.89
CA ALA A 104 -0.98 1.38 3.92
C ALA A 104 -0.01 1.50 5.10
N TYR A 105 1.10 2.20 4.90
CA TYR A 105 2.07 2.49 5.95
C TYR A 105 2.77 3.83 5.71
N ALA A 106 3.41 4.34 6.75
CA ALA A 106 4.27 5.52 6.69
C ALA A 106 5.71 5.16 7.07
N TYR A 107 6.68 5.77 6.40
CA TYR A 107 8.09 5.68 6.77
C TYR A 107 8.69 7.07 6.95
N PRO A 108 9.32 7.37 8.11
CA PRO A 108 9.19 6.61 9.35
C PRO A 108 7.72 6.63 9.82
N GLU A 109 7.31 5.62 10.58
CA GLU A 109 5.98 5.61 11.19
C GLU A 109 5.87 6.77 12.21
N PRO A 110 4.94 7.72 12.02
CA PRO A 110 4.70 8.75 13.03
C PRO A 110 3.98 8.16 14.25
N PRO A 111 4.26 8.64 15.48
CA PRO A 111 3.55 8.19 16.67
C PRO A 111 2.03 8.38 16.53
N GLY A 112 1.26 7.37 16.94
CA GLY A 112 -0.21 7.42 16.95
C GLY A 112 -0.90 6.69 15.79
N CYS A 113 -0.16 6.11 14.84
CA CYS A 113 -0.73 5.30 13.76
C CYS A 113 -1.67 4.17 14.24
N PRO A 114 -1.32 3.39 15.30
CA PRO A 114 -2.20 2.33 15.80
C PRO A 114 -3.55 2.83 16.34
N ASP A 115 -3.59 4.08 16.81
CA ASP A 115 -4.76 4.69 17.45
C ASP A 115 -5.56 5.59 16.49
N ALA A 116 -5.07 5.78 15.26
CA ALA A 116 -5.70 6.65 14.28
C ALA A 116 -7.06 6.10 13.84
N VAL A 117 -8.06 6.98 13.86
CA VAL A 117 -9.39 6.67 13.32
C VAL A 117 -9.33 6.74 11.80
N ILE A 118 -9.44 5.60 11.15
CA ILE A 118 -9.47 5.47 9.70
C ILE A 118 -10.79 4.84 9.24
N ALA A 119 -11.02 4.89 7.94
CA ALA A 119 -12.17 4.26 7.30
C ALA A 119 -11.69 3.36 6.14
N PRO A 120 -12.48 2.38 5.69
CA PRO A 120 -13.75 1.93 6.27
C PRO A 120 -13.53 1.21 7.61
N VAL A 121 -14.62 0.96 8.36
CA VAL A 121 -14.58 0.23 9.65
C VAL A 121 -14.01 -1.20 9.55
N SER A 122 -13.95 -1.76 8.35
CA SER A 122 -13.34 -3.06 8.08
C SER A 122 -11.81 -3.01 7.98
N ALA A 123 -11.20 -1.82 8.04
CA ALA A 123 -9.76 -1.66 8.10
C ALA A 123 -9.26 -1.64 9.55
N SER A 124 -8.05 -2.13 9.78
CA SER A 124 -7.43 -2.18 11.11
C SER A 124 -5.92 -2.06 11.02
N TYR A 125 -5.28 -1.55 12.08
CA TYR A 125 -3.82 -1.54 12.17
C TYR A 125 -3.27 -2.89 12.65
N ASP A 126 -2.29 -3.46 11.94
CA ASP A 126 -1.55 -4.64 12.37
C ASP A 126 -0.23 -4.19 13.03
N LEU A 127 -0.14 -4.37 14.35
CA LEU A 127 1.03 -4.01 15.15
C LEU A 127 2.30 -4.80 14.82
N ARG A 128 2.18 -5.96 14.16
CA ARG A 128 3.34 -6.78 13.79
C ARG A 128 3.93 -6.31 12.47
N MET A 129 3.07 -5.88 11.56
CA MET A 129 3.47 -5.35 10.25
C MET A 129 3.80 -3.86 10.30
N HIS A 130 3.25 -3.12 11.26
CA HIS A 130 3.28 -1.66 11.28
C HIS A 130 2.54 -1.05 10.07
N GLU A 131 1.39 -1.63 9.72
CA GLU A 131 0.59 -1.25 8.55
C GLU A 131 -0.90 -1.26 8.88
N TRP A 132 -1.67 -0.36 8.26
CA TRP A 132 -3.12 -0.53 8.18
C TRP A 132 -3.45 -1.55 7.10
N ILE A 133 -4.35 -2.48 7.42
CA ILE A 133 -4.78 -3.56 6.55
C ILE A 133 -6.28 -3.45 6.30
N LEU A 134 -6.69 -3.59 5.04
CA LEU A 134 -8.08 -3.72 4.63
C LEU A 134 -8.25 -4.99 3.79
N PRO A 135 -9.01 -5.99 4.27
CA PRO A 135 -9.26 -7.21 3.51
C PRO A 135 -9.89 -6.96 2.15
N TYR A 136 -9.37 -7.64 1.11
CA TYR A 136 -9.93 -7.55 -0.24
C TYR A 136 -11.40 -7.99 -0.28
N GLU A 137 -11.77 -9.02 0.48
CA GLU A 137 -13.14 -9.52 0.51
C GLU A 137 -14.12 -8.49 1.09
N ALA A 138 -13.69 -7.65 2.03
CA ALA A 138 -14.49 -6.56 2.55
C ALA A 138 -14.80 -5.51 1.46
N VAL A 139 -13.78 -5.13 0.68
CA VAL A 139 -13.94 -4.22 -0.47
C VAL A 139 -14.83 -4.84 -1.55
N ARG A 140 -14.61 -6.11 -1.89
CA ARG A 140 -15.38 -6.82 -2.93
C ARG A 140 -16.86 -6.95 -2.59
N ARG A 141 -17.20 -7.06 -1.30
CA ARG A 141 -18.58 -7.16 -0.81
C ARG A 141 -19.23 -5.81 -0.51
N ALA A 142 -18.47 -4.71 -0.56
CA ALA A 142 -19.00 -3.40 -0.29
C ALA A 142 -20.03 -2.99 -1.36
N PRO A 143 -21.05 -2.17 -1.01
CA PRO A 143 -21.99 -1.64 -1.99
C PRO A 143 -21.33 -0.83 -3.11
N ASP A 144 -20.24 -0.13 -2.77
CA ASP A 144 -19.37 0.58 -3.71
C ASP A 144 -17.90 0.23 -3.41
N PRO A 145 -17.33 -0.79 -4.11
CA PRO A 145 -15.95 -1.21 -3.90
C PRO A 145 -14.92 -0.11 -4.18
N ASP A 146 -15.18 0.74 -5.18
CA ASP A 146 -14.25 1.80 -5.56
C ASP A 146 -14.19 2.89 -4.50
N ALA A 147 -15.36 3.34 -4.03
CA ALA A 147 -15.44 4.33 -2.96
C ALA A 147 -14.82 3.81 -1.67
N THR A 148 -15.08 2.54 -1.33
CA THR A 148 -14.52 1.88 -0.13
C THR A 148 -12.99 1.85 -0.17
N LEU A 149 -12.40 1.47 -1.30
CA LEU A 149 -10.94 1.47 -1.46
C LEU A 149 -10.36 2.89 -1.46
N LEU A 150 -11.04 3.84 -2.09
CA LEU A 150 -10.59 5.23 -2.12
C LEU A 150 -10.68 5.89 -0.73
N GLU A 151 -11.68 5.54 0.08
CA GLU A 151 -11.83 5.98 1.47
C GLU A 151 -10.70 5.43 2.35
N PHE A 152 -10.33 4.16 2.16
CA PHE A 152 -9.14 3.58 2.81
C PHE A 152 -7.86 4.29 2.43
N ALA A 153 -7.65 4.50 1.13
CA ALA A 153 -6.51 5.22 0.59
C ALA A 153 -6.38 6.62 1.20
N GLN A 154 -7.50 7.36 1.22
CA GLN A 154 -7.54 8.73 1.71
C GLN A 154 -7.35 8.78 3.22
N SER A 155 -8.15 8.07 4.00
CA SER A 155 -8.12 8.17 5.47
C SER A 155 -6.80 7.73 6.08
N THR A 156 -6.15 6.70 5.55
CA THR A 156 -4.81 6.27 6.01
C THR A 156 -3.72 7.29 5.65
N TYR A 157 -3.80 7.90 4.47
CA TYR A 157 -2.92 9.00 4.10
C TYR A 157 -3.12 10.22 4.99
N GLU A 158 -4.36 10.63 5.24
CA GLU A 158 -4.66 11.79 6.10
C GLU A 158 -4.16 11.56 7.52
N ALA A 159 -4.45 10.39 8.09
CA ALA A 159 -3.96 10.01 9.41
C ALA A 159 -2.44 10.08 9.50
N ALA A 160 -1.72 9.42 8.58
CA ALA A 160 -0.27 9.42 8.58
C ALA A 160 0.34 10.80 8.29
N ALA A 161 -0.24 11.56 7.37
CA ALA A 161 0.24 12.88 7.00
C ALA A 161 0.03 13.89 8.14
N ASP A 162 -1.11 13.85 8.82
CA ASP A 162 -1.40 14.72 9.96
C ASP A 162 -0.49 14.39 11.16
N LEU A 163 -0.39 13.10 11.53
CA LEU A 163 0.50 12.64 12.61
C LEU A 163 1.99 12.92 12.28
N GLY A 164 2.36 12.80 11.01
CA GLY A 164 3.69 13.13 10.51
C GLY A 164 3.94 14.62 10.30
N GLY A 165 2.95 15.49 10.53
CA GLY A 165 3.06 16.93 10.32
C GLY A 165 3.46 17.31 8.90
N TRP A 166 2.93 16.64 7.88
CA TRP A 166 3.16 16.98 6.48
C TRP A 166 2.48 18.30 6.14
N GLU A 167 3.08 19.11 5.27
CA GLU A 167 2.49 20.37 4.80
C GLU A 167 1.41 20.12 3.74
N ARG A 168 0.31 19.48 4.15
CA ARG A 168 -0.78 18.99 3.28
C ARG A 168 -1.36 20.05 2.34
N ALA A 169 -1.45 21.30 2.80
CA ALA A 169 -1.91 22.43 1.99
C ALA A 169 -1.04 22.68 0.74
N LEU A 170 0.23 22.26 0.73
CA LEU A 170 1.11 22.33 -0.43
C LEU A 170 1.10 21.04 -1.28
N LEU A 171 0.54 19.97 -0.74
CA LEU A 171 0.62 18.63 -1.30
C LEU A 171 -0.72 18.15 -1.89
N GLU A 172 -1.82 18.82 -1.62
CA GLU A 172 -3.19 18.43 -2.00
C GLU A 172 -3.90 19.51 -2.82
N ARG A 173 -4.97 19.11 -3.52
CA ARG A 173 -5.90 20.00 -4.22
C ARG A 173 -7.26 20.04 -3.54
#